data_AF-A0A958AJS2-F1
#
_entry.id   AF-A0A958AJS2-F1
#
_cell.length_a   1.000
_cell.length_b   1.000
_cell.length_c   1.000
_cell.angle_alpha   90.00
_cell.angle_beta   90.00
_cell.angle_gamma   90.00
#
_symmetry.space_group_name_H-M   'P 1'
#
loop_
_entity.id
_entity.type
_entity.pdbx_description
1 polymer ?
#
loop_
_entity_poly.entity_id
_entity_poly.type
_entity_poly.pdbx_seq_one_letter_code
_entity_poly.pdbx_strand_id
1 'polypeptide(L)'
;MRLGLMIGYAGAQMTLPVDLVREADRLGYYAVWTAEAYGSDAVTPLAWLGALTQQIRLGTAIMQMPARTPAATAMTAMTLDQLSGGRMLLGLGLSGPQVVEGWHGQPYGKPLAKTREYVAIVRTILARRTALIHNGAHYQIPYRGQDATGLGKPLKSIIHGRADLPIYLAAIGPKNVELAAEIADGWLP
;
A
#
# COMPACT_ATOMS: atom_id res chain seq x y z
N MET A 1 -13.32 12.90 -17.12
CA MET A 1 -12.49 11.68 -17.27
C MET A 1 -11.13 11.93 -16.62
N ARG A 2 -10.53 10.96 -15.91
CA ARG A 2 -9.19 11.04 -15.31
C ARG A 2 -8.26 10.04 -16.01
N LEU A 3 -7.04 10.46 -16.37
CA LEU A 3 -6.07 9.59 -17.04
C LEU A 3 -4.94 9.20 -16.09
N GLY A 4 -4.56 7.93 -16.08
CA GLY A 4 -3.44 7.43 -15.29
C GLY A 4 -2.37 6.82 -16.18
N LEU A 5 -1.09 6.97 -15.80
CA LEU A 5 0.06 6.38 -16.49
C LEU A 5 0.56 5.18 -15.69
N MET A 6 0.49 3.97 -16.26
CA MET A 6 1.09 2.77 -15.67
C MET A 6 2.52 2.61 -16.20
N ILE A 7 3.51 2.60 -15.31
CA ILE A 7 4.93 2.43 -15.72
C ILE A 7 5.46 1.00 -15.48
N GLY A 8 4.63 0.11 -14.94
CA GLY A 8 4.87 -1.33 -14.92
C GLY A 8 5.99 -1.78 -13.97
N TYR A 9 6.55 -2.97 -14.26
CA TYR A 9 7.63 -3.59 -13.51
C TYR A 9 9.00 -3.15 -14.02
N ALA A 10 9.96 -3.04 -13.11
CA ALA A 10 11.36 -2.96 -13.50
C ALA A 10 11.85 -4.28 -14.11
N GLY A 11 12.78 -4.19 -15.07
CA GLY A 11 13.54 -5.34 -15.57
C GLY A 11 14.73 -5.66 -14.66
N ALA A 12 15.80 -6.21 -15.25
CA ALA A 12 17.04 -6.49 -14.51
C ALA A 12 17.72 -5.22 -13.95
N GLN A 13 17.45 -4.06 -14.55
CA GLN A 13 17.89 -2.75 -14.08
C GLN A 13 16.69 -1.82 -13.89
N MET A 14 16.72 -1.03 -12.82
CA MET A 14 15.71 0.00 -12.58
C MET A 14 15.92 1.16 -13.54
N THR A 15 14.95 1.37 -14.43
CA THR A 15 14.89 2.54 -15.31
C THR A 15 13.49 3.14 -15.23
N LEU A 16 13.41 4.47 -15.11
CA LEU A 16 12.15 5.18 -15.00
C LEU A 16 11.97 6.12 -16.19
N PRO A 17 10.77 6.18 -16.80
CA PRO A 17 10.51 7.07 -17.93
C PRO A 17 10.26 8.51 -17.41
N VAL A 18 11.28 9.13 -16.81
CA VAL A 18 11.18 10.42 -16.10
C VAL A 18 10.58 11.50 -16.98
N ASP A 19 11.04 11.65 -18.22
CA ASP A 19 10.56 12.68 -19.14
C ASP A 19 9.08 12.49 -19.50
N LEU A 20 8.65 11.24 -19.69
CA LEU A 20 7.24 10.91 -19.93
C LEU A 20 6.37 11.25 -18.71
N VAL A 21 6.84 10.96 -17.50
CA VAL A 21 6.10 11.26 -16.26
C VAL A 21 6.01 12.77 -16.04
N ARG A 22 7.08 13.53 -16.31
CA ARG A 22 7.06 15.00 -16.25
C ARG A 22 6.11 15.61 -17.28
N GLU A 23 6.07 15.05 -18.48
CA GLU A 23 5.12 15.48 -19.50
C GLU A 23 3.68 15.14 -19.11
N ALA A 24 3.43 13.96 -18.54
CA ALA A 24 2.13 13.59 -18.00
C ALA A 24 1.67 14.54 -16.87
N ASP A 25 2.58 14.91 -15.96
CA ASP A 25 2.36 15.91 -14.92
C ASP A 25 1.96 17.28 -15.53
N ARG A 26 2.71 17.74 -16.53
CA ARG A 26 2.44 19.00 -17.27
C ARG A 26 1.08 18.98 -17.99
N LEU A 27 0.71 17.84 -18.57
CA LEU A 27 -0.56 17.64 -19.27
C LEU A 27 -1.76 17.41 -18.33
N GLY A 28 -1.53 17.33 -17.02
CA GLY A 28 -2.59 17.17 -16.02
C GLY A 28 -3.11 15.73 -15.90
N TYR A 29 -2.26 14.73 -16.17
CA TYR A 29 -2.60 13.34 -15.82
C TYR A 29 -2.87 13.22 -14.33
N TYR A 30 -3.84 12.38 -13.99
CA TYR A 30 -4.32 12.24 -12.63
C TYR A 30 -3.29 11.55 -11.72
N ALA A 31 -2.65 10.47 -12.22
CA ALA A 31 -1.74 9.64 -11.43
C ALA A 31 -0.71 8.92 -12.31
N VAL A 32 0.46 8.64 -11.73
CA VAL A 32 1.43 7.64 -12.21
C VAL A 32 1.40 6.44 -11.28
N TRP A 33 1.49 5.23 -11.82
CA TRP A 33 1.38 3.98 -11.10
C TRP A 33 2.62 3.09 -11.28
N THR A 34 3.21 2.66 -10.16
CA THR A 34 4.34 1.73 -10.10
C THR A 34 3.90 0.35 -9.58
N ALA A 35 4.58 -0.71 -9.99
CA ALA A 35 4.25 -2.07 -9.58
C ALA A 35 5.33 -2.67 -8.65
N GLU A 36 4.90 -3.59 -7.77
CA GLU A 36 5.78 -4.38 -6.91
C GLU A 36 5.61 -5.87 -7.19
N ALA A 37 6.73 -6.54 -7.41
CA ALA A 37 6.84 -7.98 -7.50
C ALA A 37 8.07 -8.43 -6.68
N TYR A 38 8.81 -9.42 -7.14
CA TYR A 38 10.03 -9.93 -6.52
C TYR A 38 11.30 -9.30 -7.12
N GLY A 39 11.28 -7.98 -7.33
CA GLY A 39 12.37 -7.21 -7.93
C GLY A 39 12.51 -5.84 -7.26
N SER A 40 11.89 -4.82 -7.85
CA SER A 40 11.78 -3.49 -7.24
C SER A 40 10.57 -3.37 -6.32
N ASP A 41 10.68 -2.52 -5.29
CA ASP A 41 9.53 -2.08 -4.50
C ASP A 41 8.72 -1.00 -5.25
N ALA A 42 7.43 -0.84 -4.91
CA ALA A 42 6.57 0.14 -5.59
C ALA A 42 6.79 1.60 -5.13
N VAL A 43 7.37 1.84 -3.96
CA VAL A 43 7.32 3.17 -3.33
C VAL A 43 8.56 4.00 -3.64
N THR A 44 9.74 3.38 -3.68
CA THR A 44 11.00 4.08 -3.99
C THR A 44 10.95 4.82 -5.33
N PRO A 45 10.45 4.22 -6.44
CA PRO A 45 10.30 4.95 -7.69
C PRO A 45 9.31 6.11 -7.62
N LEU A 46 8.23 5.96 -6.85
CA LEU A 46 7.26 7.05 -6.65
C LEU A 46 7.84 8.20 -5.86
N ALA A 47 8.68 7.94 -4.85
CA ALA A 47 9.38 9.00 -4.12
C ALA A 47 10.32 9.77 -5.06
N TRP A 48 11.07 9.05 -5.91
CA TRP A 48 11.94 9.65 -6.92
C TRP A 48 11.16 10.52 -7.91
N LEU A 49 10.09 9.98 -8.53
CA LEU A 49 9.24 10.72 -9.47
C LEU A 49 8.48 11.85 -8.78
N GLY A 50 8.07 11.65 -7.52
CA GLY A 50 7.39 12.62 -6.70
C GLY A 50 8.22 13.88 -6.46
N ALA A 51 9.53 13.73 -6.25
CA ALA A 51 10.45 14.86 -6.12
C ALA A 51 10.64 15.66 -7.43
N LEU A 52 10.36 15.03 -8.59
CA LEU A 52 10.55 15.62 -9.92
C LEU A 52 9.25 16.14 -10.56
N THR A 53 8.12 16.02 -9.86
CA THR A 53 6.77 16.38 -10.32
C THR A 53 6.07 17.24 -9.28
N GLN A 54 5.02 17.94 -9.70
CA GLN A 54 4.30 18.87 -8.83
C GLN A 54 2.87 18.42 -8.52
N GLN A 55 2.12 17.89 -9.51
CA GLN A 55 0.67 17.72 -9.41
C GLN A 55 0.20 16.27 -9.52
N ILE A 56 0.88 15.46 -10.34
CA ILE A 56 0.51 14.08 -10.62
C ILE A 56 0.51 13.25 -9.35
N ARG A 57 -0.56 12.47 -9.13
CA ARG A 57 -0.64 11.59 -7.97
C ARG A 57 0.29 10.41 -8.09
N LEU A 58 0.72 9.90 -6.94
CA LEU A 58 1.71 8.84 -6.81
C LEU A 58 1.01 7.58 -6.33
N GLY A 59 0.75 6.65 -7.25
CA GLY A 59 -0.05 5.47 -6.99
C GLY A 59 0.76 4.18 -6.99
N THR A 60 0.48 3.29 -6.04
CA THR A 60 1.02 1.93 -6.08
C THR A 60 0.01 1.00 -6.74
N ALA A 61 0.43 0.20 -7.72
CA ALA A 61 -0.39 -0.81 -8.40
C ALA A 61 0.39 -2.13 -8.52
N ILE A 62 0.71 -2.79 -7.42
CA ILE A 62 0.31 -2.54 -6.02
C ILE A 62 1.51 -2.61 -5.08
N MET A 63 1.35 -2.18 -3.83
CA MET A 63 2.22 -2.60 -2.72
C MET A 63 1.79 -3.98 -2.26
N GLN A 64 2.73 -4.92 -2.17
CA GLN A 64 2.42 -6.28 -1.75
C GLN A 64 2.22 -6.31 -0.23
N MET A 65 1.04 -6.73 0.21
CA MET A 65 0.77 -6.96 1.63
C MET A 65 1.75 -7.94 2.31
N PRO A 66 2.21 -9.05 1.69
CA PRO A 66 3.19 -9.94 2.34
C PRO A 66 4.57 -9.30 2.56
N ALA A 67 4.94 -8.26 1.81
CA ALA A 67 6.26 -7.65 1.89
C ALA A 67 6.46 -6.81 3.16
N ARG A 68 5.38 -6.47 3.87
CA ARG A 68 5.42 -5.50 4.98
C ARG A 68 4.21 -5.65 5.89
N THR A 69 4.42 -5.41 7.19
CA THR A 69 3.31 -5.36 8.16
C THR A 69 2.34 -4.23 7.80
N PRO A 70 1.05 -4.31 8.17
CA PRO A 70 0.10 -3.22 7.90
C PRO A 70 0.53 -1.89 8.56
N ALA A 71 1.23 -1.96 9.70
CA ALA A 71 1.81 -0.78 10.33
C ALA A 71 2.93 -0.15 9.50
N ALA A 72 3.86 -0.97 8.98
CA ALA A 72 4.91 -0.48 8.09
C ALA A 72 4.33 0.13 6.81
N THR A 73 3.31 -0.50 6.21
CA THR A 73 2.60 0.07 5.05
C THR A 73 1.96 1.42 5.35
N ALA A 74 1.28 1.57 6.48
CA ALA A 74 0.69 2.85 6.86
C ALA A 74 1.77 3.93 7.06
N MET A 75 2.89 3.59 7.72
CA MET A 75 4.04 4.51 7.86
C MET A 75 4.57 4.94 6.49
N THR A 76 4.80 3.99 5.59
CA THR A 76 5.29 4.27 4.23
C THR A 76 4.34 5.19 3.46
N ALA A 77 3.03 4.89 3.48
CA ALA A 77 2.03 5.69 2.80
C ALA A 77 1.94 7.12 3.37
N MET A 78 1.92 7.28 4.69
CA MET A 78 1.89 8.61 5.32
C MET A 78 3.13 9.44 5.02
N THR A 79 4.32 8.82 5.04
CA THR A 79 5.57 9.51 4.71
C THR A 79 5.56 10.02 3.27
N LEU A 80 5.21 9.17 2.30
CA LEU A 80 5.14 9.61 0.91
C LEU A 80 4.02 10.63 0.68
N ASP A 81 2.87 10.48 1.34
CA ASP A 81 1.78 11.46 1.27
C ASP A 81 2.23 12.83 1.77
N GLN A 82 2.91 12.92 2.92
CA GLN A 82 3.41 14.19 3.43
C GLN A 82 4.52 14.79 2.56
N LEU A 83 5.50 13.99 2.11
CA LEU A 83 6.59 14.47 1.24
C LEU A 83 6.07 14.98 -0.10
N SER A 84 4.99 14.39 -0.60
CA SER A 84 4.39 14.74 -1.89
C SER A 84 3.30 15.81 -1.80
N GLY A 85 2.94 16.28 -0.61
CA GLY A 85 1.86 17.28 -0.44
C GLY A 85 0.46 16.70 -0.62
N GLY A 86 0.23 15.45 -0.21
CA GLY A 86 -1.09 14.79 -0.24
C GLY A 86 -1.38 14.01 -1.52
N ARG A 87 -0.34 13.67 -2.31
CA ARG A 87 -0.50 13.06 -3.64
C ARG A 87 -0.54 11.52 -3.63
N MET A 88 -0.46 10.87 -2.47
CA MET A 88 -0.39 9.40 -2.39
C MET A 88 -1.73 8.73 -2.71
N LEU A 89 -1.68 7.65 -3.49
CA LEU A 89 -2.76 6.69 -3.71
C LEU A 89 -2.25 5.28 -3.35
N LEU A 90 -2.81 4.66 -2.32
CA LEU A 90 -2.32 3.39 -1.79
C LEU A 90 -3.04 2.21 -2.44
N GLY A 91 -2.49 1.65 -3.51
CA GLY A 91 -2.94 0.34 -3.98
C GLY A 91 -2.24 -0.80 -3.26
N LEU A 92 -3.02 -1.77 -2.81
CA LEU A 92 -2.58 -2.96 -2.06
C LEU A 92 -2.99 -4.23 -2.80
N GLY A 93 -2.20 -5.29 -2.65
CA GLY A 93 -2.53 -6.60 -3.19
C GLY A 93 -1.95 -7.75 -2.37
N LEU A 94 -2.65 -8.88 -2.41
CA LEU A 94 -2.29 -10.08 -1.65
C LEU A 94 -1.13 -10.88 -2.27
N SER A 95 -0.85 -10.67 -3.55
CA SER A 95 0.01 -11.52 -4.38
C SER A 95 -0.45 -12.99 -4.47
N GLY A 96 0.27 -13.82 -5.23
CA GLY A 96 0.04 -15.27 -5.28
C GLY A 96 0.97 -16.06 -4.35
N PRO A 97 0.71 -17.36 -4.09
CA PRO A 97 1.52 -18.20 -3.22
C PRO A 97 3.01 -18.21 -3.59
N GLN A 98 3.32 -18.17 -4.89
CA GLN A 98 4.72 -18.10 -5.38
C GLN A 98 5.50 -16.93 -4.76
N VAL A 99 4.89 -15.75 -4.62
CA VAL A 99 5.55 -14.59 -4.03
C VAL A 99 5.39 -14.59 -2.51
N VAL A 100 4.20 -14.90 -2.02
CA VAL A 100 3.91 -14.87 -0.57
C VAL A 100 4.79 -15.86 0.19
N GLU A 101 4.86 -17.11 -0.28
CA GLU A 101 5.61 -18.19 0.36
C GLU A 101 7.04 -18.24 -0.16
N GLY A 102 7.22 -18.21 -1.48
CA GLY A 102 8.53 -18.41 -2.11
C GLY A 102 9.49 -17.23 -1.97
N TRP A 103 8.99 -16.00 -1.84
CA TRP A 103 9.83 -14.80 -1.75
C TRP A 103 9.82 -14.17 -0.35
N HIS A 104 8.65 -14.06 0.28
CA HIS A 104 8.54 -13.44 1.61
C HIS A 104 8.52 -14.42 2.79
N GLY A 105 8.48 -15.73 2.52
CA GLY A 105 8.44 -16.76 3.57
C GLY A 105 7.22 -16.64 4.48
N GLN A 106 6.13 -16.05 4.00
CA GLN A 106 4.90 -15.85 4.76
C GLN A 106 3.87 -16.92 4.38
N PRO A 107 3.00 -17.35 5.30
CA PRO A 107 1.91 -18.24 4.95
C PRO A 107 0.88 -17.54 4.05
N TYR A 108 0.45 -18.22 2.99
CA TYR A 108 -0.61 -17.72 2.10
C TYR A 108 -1.96 -17.62 2.82
N GLY A 109 -2.37 -18.70 3.50
CA GLY A 109 -3.48 -18.70 4.47
C GLY A 109 -4.85 -18.36 3.87
N LYS A 110 -5.63 -17.50 4.55
CA LYS A 110 -6.99 -17.09 4.18
C LYS A 110 -6.98 -15.67 3.58
N PRO A 111 -6.79 -15.50 2.27
CA PRO A 111 -6.50 -14.20 1.67
C PRO A 111 -7.57 -13.13 1.90
N LEU A 112 -8.86 -13.47 1.82
CA LEU A 112 -9.96 -12.50 2.04
C LEU A 112 -9.94 -11.92 3.47
N ALA A 113 -9.82 -12.80 4.48
CA ALA A 113 -9.77 -12.39 5.88
C ALA A 113 -8.51 -11.57 6.17
N LYS A 114 -7.36 -12.01 5.63
CA LYS A 114 -6.08 -11.31 5.78
C LYS A 114 -6.14 -9.91 5.16
N THR A 115 -6.67 -9.75 3.95
CA THR A 115 -6.85 -8.45 3.29
C THR A 115 -7.74 -7.53 4.13
N ARG A 116 -8.87 -8.04 4.64
CA ARG A 116 -9.79 -7.26 5.48
C ARG A 116 -9.11 -6.73 6.74
N GLU A 117 -8.42 -7.61 7.48
CA GLU A 117 -7.68 -7.20 8.68
C GLU A 117 -6.57 -6.19 8.35
N TYR A 118 -5.83 -6.42 7.26
CA TYR A 118 -4.76 -5.54 6.82
C TYR A 118 -5.24 -4.11 6.55
N VAL A 119 -6.30 -3.98 5.73
CA VAL A 119 -6.90 -2.67 5.39
C VAL A 119 -7.49 -2.00 6.62
N ALA A 120 -8.15 -2.76 7.51
CA ALA A 120 -8.69 -2.20 8.76
C ALA A 120 -7.60 -1.62 9.66
N ILE A 121 -6.46 -2.30 9.79
CA ILE A 121 -5.30 -1.80 10.55
C ILE A 121 -4.73 -0.53 9.91
N VAL A 122 -4.51 -0.55 8.58
CA VAL A 122 -4.00 0.62 7.86
C VAL A 122 -4.92 1.82 8.06
N ARG A 123 -6.24 1.66 7.87
CA ARG A 123 -7.21 2.74 8.10
C ARG A 123 -7.22 3.23 9.55
N THR A 124 -7.08 2.33 10.53
CA THR A 124 -7.02 2.71 11.95
C THR A 124 -5.81 3.60 12.24
N ILE A 125 -4.64 3.25 11.69
CA ILE A 125 -3.41 4.04 11.84
C ILE A 125 -3.56 5.40 11.16
N LEU A 126 -4.06 5.43 9.92
CA LEU A 126 -4.28 6.66 9.14
C LEU A 126 -5.27 7.60 9.81
N ALA A 127 -6.41 7.08 10.27
CA ALA A 127 -7.43 7.86 10.96
C ALA A 127 -6.94 8.39 12.30
N ARG A 128 -6.00 7.67 12.93
CA ARG A 128 -5.26 8.11 14.12
C ARG A 128 -6.19 8.64 15.23
N ARG A 129 -7.39 8.07 15.38
CA ARG A 129 -8.36 8.50 16.42
C ARG A 129 -7.92 8.00 17.78
N THR A 130 -7.53 6.73 17.85
CA THR A 130 -7.05 6.04 19.05
C THR A 130 -5.65 5.47 18.84
N ALA A 131 -5.04 4.91 19.88
CA ALA A 131 -3.91 4.00 19.71
C ALA A 131 -4.38 2.75 18.95
N LEU A 132 -3.48 2.14 18.17
CA LEU A 132 -3.75 0.93 17.41
C LEU A 132 -3.89 -0.26 18.36
N ILE A 133 -5.07 -0.87 18.32
CA ILE A 133 -5.35 -2.17 18.91
C ILE A 133 -6.09 -2.98 17.83
N HIS A 134 -5.64 -4.20 17.59
CA HIS A 134 -6.30 -5.11 16.67
C HIS A 134 -6.18 -6.54 17.22
N ASN A 135 -7.33 -7.22 17.32
CA ASN A 135 -7.43 -8.59 17.82
C ASN A 135 -8.06 -9.44 16.71
N GLY A 136 -7.25 -9.82 15.73
CA GLY A 136 -7.66 -10.61 14.57
C GLY A 136 -7.00 -11.98 14.53
N ALA A 137 -7.44 -12.80 13.59
CA ALA A 137 -6.87 -14.14 13.41
C ALA A 137 -5.51 -14.09 12.72
N HIS A 138 -5.26 -13.05 11.90
CA HIS A 138 -4.01 -12.88 11.16
C HIS A 138 -3.07 -11.88 11.82
N TYR A 139 -3.62 -10.86 12.49
CA TYR A 139 -2.84 -9.84 13.17
C TYR A 139 -3.29 -9.70 14.62
N GLN A 140 -2.32 -9.68 15.53
CA GLN A 140 -2.54 -9.43 16.95
C GLN A 140 -1.64 -8.25 17.35
N ILE A 141 -2.26 -7.09 17.61
CA ILE A 141 -1.55 -5.84 17.90
C ILE A 141 -2.16 -5.20 19.16
N PRO A 142 -1.41 -5.04 20.27
CA PRO A 142 -0.04 -5.51 20.48
C PRO A 142 0.10 -7.03 20.42
N TYR A 143 1.30 -7.51 20.10
CA TYR A 143 1.62 -8.94 20.04
C TYR A 143 1.55 -9.58 21.43
N ARG A 144 0.92 -10.75 21.51
CA ARG A 144 0.66 -11.51 22.74
C ARG A 144 0.98 -13.01 22.59
N GLY A 145 1.87 -13.35 21.65
CA GLY A 145 2.33 -14.73 21.48
C GLY A 145 3.17 -15.21 22.66
N GLN A 146 3.49 -16.50 22.67
CA GLN A 146 4.23 -17.16 23.76
C GLN A 146 5.64 -16.58 23.98
N ASP A 147 6.23 -16.03 22.92
CA ASP A 147 7.54 -15.39 22.87
C ASP A 147 7.49 -13.86 23.11
N ALA A 148 6.33 -13.31 23.50
CA ALA A 148 6.22 -11.89 23.80
C ALA A 148 6.94 -11.54 25.12
N THR A 149 7.71 -10.45 25.11
CA THR A 149 8.36 -9.90 26.32
C THR A 149 7.38 -9.30 27.33
N GLY A 150 6.12 -9.09 26.94
CA GLY A 150 5.09 -8.40 27.75
C GLY A 150 5.18 -6.87 27.74
N LEU A 151 6.18 -6.28 27.10
CA LEU A 151 6.38 -4.82 27.07
C LEU A 151 5.57 -4.08 26.00
N GLY A 152 4.95 -4.81 25.06
CA GLY A 152 4.18 -4.24 23.97
C GLY A 152 2.98 -3.42 24.46
N LYS A 153 2.88 -2.17 24.00
CA LYS A 153 1.76 -1.26 24.32
C LYS A 153 1.08 -0.79 23.03
N PRO A 154 -0.22 -0.49 23.07
CA PRO A 154 -0.89 0.18 21.95
C PRO A 154 -0.17 1.50 21.61
N LEU A 155 0.17 1.69 20.34
CA LEU A 155 0.86 2.89 19.87
C LEU A 155 -0.03 3.72 18.95
N LYS A 156 0.20 5.02 18.95
CA LYS A 156 -0.40 5.96 18.00
C LYS A 156 0.72 6.47 17.10
N SER A 157 0.46 6.58 15.80
CA SER A 157 1.46 7.10 14.86
C SER A 157 1.97 8.48 15.33
N ILE A 158 3.27 8.72 15.22
CA ILE A 158 3.86 10.03 15.51
C ILE A 158 3.43 11.01 14.41
N ILE A 159 3.62 10.64 13.14
CA ILE A 159 3.16 11.43 12.00
C ILE A 159 1.64 11.33 11.85
N HIS A 160 1.02 12.45 11.49
CA HIS A 160 -0.42 12.54 11.27
C HIS A 160 -0.73 12.24 9.81
N GLY A 161 -1.33 11.07 9.57
CA GLY A 161 -1.84 10.70 8.24
C GLY A 161 -3.19 11.36 7.94
N ARG A 162 -3.59 11.25 6.68
CA ARG A 162 -4.93 11.62 6.23
C ARG A 162 -5.87 10.43 6.41
N ALA A 163 -6.97 10.64 7.13
CA ALA A 163 -7.98 9.60 7.36
C ALA A 163 -8.68 9.16 6.06
N ASP A 164 -8.67 10.02 5.05
CA ASP A 164 -9.26 9.85 3.72
C ASP A 164 -8.22 9.50 2.64
N LEU A 165 -7.01 9.04 3.01
CA LEU A 165 -6.02 8.57 2.04
C LEU A 165 -6.63 7.41 1.22
N PRO A 166 -6.77 7.54 -0.12
CA PRO A 166 -7.45 6.53 -0.91
C PRO A 166 -6.71 5.20 -0.93
N ILE A 167 -7.43 4.12 -0.62
CA ILE A 167 -6.93 2.75 -0.69
C ILE A 167 -7.57 2.04 -1.88
N TYR A 168 -6.75 1.52 -2.79
CA TYR A 168 -7.17 0.68 -3.91
C TYR A 168 -6.81 -0.78 -3.62
N LEU A 169 -7.64 -1.73 -4.05
CA LEU A 169 -7.32 -3.14 -3.93
C LEU A 169 -7.19 -3.80 -5.30
N ALA A 170 -6.05 -4.48 -5.51
CA ALA A 170 -5.92 -5.46 -6.56
C ALA A 170 -6.75 -6.70 -6.20
N ALA A 171 -7.76 -6.99 -7.01
CA ALA A 171 -8.70 -8.06 -6.73
C ALA A 171 -9.05 -8.83 -8.00
N ILE A 172 -8.88 -10.14 -7.96
CA ILE A 172 -9.24 -11.06 -9.05
C ILE A 172 -10.25 -12.07 -8.52
N GLY A 173 -11.32 -12.27 -9.28
CA GLY A 173 -12.41 -13.18 -8.97
C GLY A 173 -13.51 -12.55 -8.10
N PRO A 174 -14.74 -13.11 -8.15
CA PRO A 174 -15.95 -12.44 -7.68
C PRO A 174 -15.89 -12.06 -6.20
N LYS A 175 -15.39 -12.95 -5.32
CA LYS A 175 -15.31 -12.68 -3.88
C LYS A 175 -14.29 -11.60 -3.50
N ASN A 176 -13.16 -11.51 -4.23
CA ASN A 176 -12.17 -10.46 -3.99
C ASN A 176 -12.70 -9.11 -4.49
N VAL A 177 -13.42 -9.09 -5.62
CA VAL A 177 -14.04 -7.87 -6.16
C VAL A 177 -15.14 -7.38 -5.22
N GLU A 178 -15.98 -8.28 -4.70
CA GLU A 178 -16.99 -7.96 -3.68
C GLU A 178 -16.35 -7.36 -2.43
N LEU A 179 -15.27 -7.99 -1.91
CA LEU A 179 -14.52 -7.45 -0.77
C LEU A 179 -13.94 -6.06 -1.09
N ALA A 180 -13.36 -5.87 -2.27
CA ALA A 180 -12.80 -4.59 -2.69
C ALA A 180 -13.86 -3.48 -2.72
N ALA A 181 -15.05 -3.79 -3.23
CA ALA A 181 -16.18 -2.86 -3.23
C ALA A 181 -16.67 -2.50 -1.82
N GLU A 182 -16.47 -3.38 -0.83
CA GLU A 182 -16.88 -3.14 0.55
C GLU A 182 -15.90 -2.27 1.33
N ILE A 183 -14.57 -2.49 1.18
CA ILE A 183 -13.56 -1.94 2.11
C ILE A 183 -12.58 -0.93 1.49
N ALA A 184 -12.53 -0.84 0.16
CA ALA A 184 -11.60 0.02 -0.57
C ALA A 184 -12.31 1.18 -1.28
N ASP A 185 -11.53 2.19 -1.64
CA ASP A 185 -11.97 3.37 -2.38
C ASP A 185 -11.88 3.17 -3.90
N GLY A 186 -11.31 2.03 -4.33
CA GLY A 186 -11.25 1.63 -5.72
C GLY A 186 -10.69 0.22 -5.92
N TRP A 187 -10.87 -0.29 -7.13
CA TRP A 187 -10.44 -1.62 -7.56
C TRP A 187 -9.42 -1.52 -8.69
N LEU A 188 -8.39 -2.36 -8.64
CA LEU A 188 -7.42 -2.58 -9.70
C LEU A 188 -7.58 -4.03 -10.21
N PRO A 189 -7.91 -4.24 -11.49
CA PRO A 189 -8.09 -5.58 -12.06
C PRO A 189 -6.78 -6.34 -12.25
#